data_AF-A0A7S3BS25-F1
#
_entry.id   AF-A0A7S3BS25-F1
#
_cell.length_a   1.000
_cell.length_b   1.000
_cell.length_c   1.000
_cell.angle_alpha   90.00
_cell.angle_beta   90.00
_cell.angle_gamma   90.00
#
_symmetry.space_group_name_H-M   'P 1'
#
loop_
_entity.id
_entity.type
_entity.pdbx_description
1 polymer ?
#
loop_
_entity_poly.entity_id
_entity_poly.type
_entity_poly.pdbx_seq_one_letter_code
_entity_poly.pdbx_strand_id
1 'polypeptide(L)'
;RLEAVRQVGADRIVQLTFSRGEGEHHLFLELYSQGNVVLCDREMNVLTLLRSHRDDARGFAVMPNHAYPLEHFRPRTAASAQALRAALAEGAEAGESLKQALLARFAGGLGPQLAEHALRAAGGGDPREPRA
;
A
#
# COMPACT_ATOMS: atom_id res chain seq x y z
N ARG A 1 5.79 23.66 10.74
CA ARG A 1 6.70 22.68 11.40
C ARG A 1 6.18 21.28 11.09
N LEU A 2 7.05 20.31 10.77
CA LEU A 2 6.62 18.92 10.58
C LEU A 2 6.33 18.30 11.97
N GLU A 3 5.12 17.80 12.15
CA GLU A 3 4.65 17.26 13.43
C GLU A 3 4.54 15.73 13.42
N ALA A 4 4.18 15.13 12.29
CA ALA A 4 4.06 13.68 12.17
C ALA A 4 4.39 13.18 10.76
N VAL A 5 4.89 11.95 10.70
CA VAL A 5 5.10 11.19 9.48
C VAL A 5 4.42 9.83 9.66
N ARG A 6 3.51 9.47 8.75
CA ARG A 6 2.81 8.19 8.81
C ARG A 6 2.63 7.57 7.42
N GLN A 7 2.70 6.24 7.35
CA GLN A 7 2.23 5.53 6.17
C GLN A 7 0.70 5.48 6.18
N VAL A 8 0.07 5.67 5.02
CA VAL A 8 -1.38 5.54 4.87
C VAL A 8 -1.72 4.08 4.56
N GLY A 9 -2.29 3.40 5.55
CA GLY A 9 -2.69 1.99 5.40
C GLY A 9 -1.52 1.10 5.01
N ALA A 10 -1.75 0.20 4.05
CA ALA A 10 -0.72 -0.59 3.40
C ALA A 10 -0.26 0.02 2.06
N ASP A 11 -0.93 1.07 1.58
CA ASP A 11 -0.60 1.67 0.29
C ASP A 11 0.77 2.38 0.32
N ARG A 12 1.34 2.60 -0.87
CA ARG A 12 2.62 3.30 -1.05
C ARG A 12 2.42 4.82 -0.96
N ILE A 13 1.84 5.27 0.15
CA ILE A 13 1.53 6.66 0.41
C ILE A 13 2.08 7.05 1.78
N VAL A 14 2.81 8.16 1.82
CA VAL A 14 3.30 8.76 3.06
C VAL A 14 2.57 10.06 3.31
N GLN A 15 2.06 10.25 4.51
CA GLN A 15 1.46 11.50 4.96
C GLN A 15 2.38 12.23 5.92
N LEU A 16 2.62 13.50 5.61
CA LEU A 16 3.33 14.44 6.45
C LEU A 16 2.32 15.44 7.01
N THR A 17 2.17 15.50 8.33
CA THR A 17 1.30 16.50 8.98
C THR A 17 2.15 17.68 9.42
N PHE A 18 1.75 18.88 9.01
CA PHE A 18 2.41 20.13 9.35
C PHE A 18 1.52 21.00 10.25
N SER A 19 2.15 21.66 11.21
CA SER A 19 1.51 22.57 12.17
C SER A 19 0.47 21.88 13.06
N ARG A 20 -0.17 22.64 13.97
CA ARG A 20 -1.22 22.16 14.89
C ARG A 20 -2.38 23.15 14.93
N GLY A 21 -3.58 22.67 15.23
CA GLY A 21 -4.78 23.51 15.39
C GLY A 21 -5.34 23.98 14.05
N GLU A 22 -5.80 25.23 13.99
CA GLU A 22 -6.43 25.82 12.79
C GLU A 22 -5.52 25.86 11.55
N GLY A 23 -4.19 25.78 11.73
CA GLY A 23 -3.21 25.79 10.64
C GLY A 23 -2.71 24.41 10.22
N GLU A 24 -3.37 23.32 10.63
CA GLU A 24 -2.96 21.95 10.28
C GLU A 24 -3.14 21.67 8.79
N HIS A 25 -2.09 21.13 8.16
CA HIS A 25 -2.09 20.75 6.74
C HIS A 25 -1.44 19.39 6.56
N HIS A 26 -1.83 18.69 5.51
CA HIS A 26 -1.30 17.36 5.21
C HIS A 26 -0.73 17.30 3.81
N LEU A 27 0.52 16.84 3.72
CA LEU A 27 1.16 16.54 2.44
C LEU A 27 1.17 15.03 2.26
N PHE A 28 0.44 14.54 1.26
CA PHE A 28 0.47 13.15 0.84
C PHE A 28 1.46 12.99 -0.31
N LEU A 29 2.40 12.08 -0.12
CA LEU A 29 3.36 11.64 -1.12
C LEU A 29 2.90 10.29 -1.63
N GLU A 30 2.32 10.26 -2.83
CA GLU A 30 1.87 9.04 -3.47
C GLU A 30 3.03 8.48 -4.29
N LEU A 31 3.53 7.29 -3.93
CA LEU A 31 4.70 6.66 -4.54
C LEU A 31 4.29 5.54 -5.52
N TYR A 32 3.21 5.77 -6.25
CA TYR A 32 2.79 4.94 -7.39
C TYR A 32 3.64 5.25 -8.63
N SER A 33 3.41 4.54 -9.76
CA SER A 33 4.22 4.62 -11.01
C SER A 33 4.73 6.03 -11.37
N GLN A 34 3.81 6.98 -11.54
CA GLN A 34 4.15 8.36 -11.91
C GLN A 34 4.43 9.27 -10.70
N GLY A 35 4.20 8.77 -9.48
CA GLY A 35 4.17 9.53 -8.24
C GLY A 35 3.07 10.59 -8.19
N ASN A 36 2.86 11.21 -7.03
CA ASN A 36 2.08 12.44 -6.87
C ASN A 36 2.44 13.14 -5.56
N VAL A 37 2.16 14.44 -5.48
CA VAL A 37 2.18 15.18 -4.23
C VAL A 37 0.86 15.92 -4.12
N VAL A 38 0.16 15.71 -3.02
CA VAL A 38 -1.19 16.24 -2.76
C VAL A 38 -1.16 16.99 -1.44
N LEU A 39 -1.56 18.26 -1.45
CA LEU A 39 -1.70 19.08 -0.26
C LEU A 39 -3.17 19.16 0.13
N CYS A 40 -3.48 18.86 1.39
CA CYS A 40 -4.81 18.96 1.96
C CYS A 40 -4.85 19.91 3.17
N ASP A 41 -6.02 20.50 3.41
CA ASP A 41 -6.35 21.16 4.67
C ASP A 41 -6.61 20.15 5.80
N ARG A 42 -6.94 20.64 7.00
CA ARG A 42 -7.21 19.80 8.17
C ARG A 42 -8.48 18.95 8.03
N GLU A 43 -9.43 19.34 7.19
CA GLU A 43 -10.65 18.60 6.86
C GLU A 43 -10.43 17.55 5.76
N MET A 44 -9.17 17.34 5.31
CA MET A 44 -8.79 16.47 4.20
C MET A 44 -9.28 16.94 2.83
N ASN A 45 -9.68 18.19 2.64
CA ASN A 45 -9.95 18.70 1.30
C ASN A 45 -8.65 18.99 0.57
N VAL A 46 -8.55 18.53 -0.67
CA VAL A 46 -7.39 18.78 -1.52
C VAL A 46 -7.35 20.26 -1.90
N LEU A 47 -6.30 20.95 -1.44
CA LEU A 47 -6.03 22.34 -1.80
C LEU A 47 -5.33 22.42 -3.16
N THR A 48 -4.32 21.58 -3.36
CA THR A 48 -3.59 21.49 -4.63
C THR A 48 -2.88 20.15 -4.75
N LEU A 49 -2.51 19.77 -5.97
CA LEU A 49 -1.80 18.56 -6.29
C LEU A 49 -1.04 18.69 -7.60
N LEU A 50 0.00 17.87 -7.79
CA LEU A 50 0.77 17.89 -9.02
C LEU A 50 -0.02 17.33 -10.21
N ARG A 51 -0.83 16.29 -9.98
CA ARG A 51 -1.61 15.61 -11.02
C ARG A 51 -2.95 15.12 -10.48
N SER A 52 -4.03 15.55 -11.11
CA SER A 52 -5.34 14.92 -10.94
C SER A 52 -5.34 13.52 -11.54
N HIS A 53 -5.95 12.57 -10.85
CA HIS A 53 -6.07 11.20 -11.35
C HIS A 53 -7.36 10.54 -10.87
N ARG A 54 -7.70 9.43 -11.51
CA ARG A 54 -8.85 8.59 -11.17
C ARG A 54 -8.40 7.14 -11.12
N ASP A 55 -8.94 6.39 -10.17
CA ASP A 55 -8.82 4.94 -10.11
C ASP A 55 -10.23 4.36 -10.32
N ASP A 56 -10.55 4.00 -11.57
CA ASP A 56 -11.86 3.44 -11.92
C ASP A 56 -12.09 2.08 -11.28
N ALA A 57 -11.04 1.31 -11.01
CA ALA A 57 -11.14 -0.01 -10.38
C ALA A 57 -11.51 0.10 -8.90
N ARG A 58 -11.04 1.15 -8.21
CA ARG A 58 -11.38 1.44 -6.81
C ARG A 58 -12.50 2.47 -6.66
N GLY A 59 -12.94 3.09 -7.75
CA GLY A 59 -14.09 3.99 -7.78
C GLY A 59 -13.87 5.39 -7.21
N PHE A 60 -12.62 5.89 -7.18
CA PHE A 60 -12.33 7.23 -6.63
C PHE A 60 -11.53 8.12 -7.59
N ALA A 61 -11.54 9.42 -7.32
CA ALA A 61 -10.71 10.40 -8.01
C ALA A 61 -10.07 11.37 -7.01
N VAL A 62 -8.87 11.85 -7.36
CA VAL A 62 -8.14 12.85 -6.58
C VAL A 62 -7.96 14.10 -7.45
N MET A 63 -8.52 15.22 -7.00
CA MET A 63 -8.51 16.51 -7.72
C MET A 63 -8.72 17.67 -6.73
N PRO A 64 -8.45 18.93 -7.12
CA PRO A 64 -8.61 20.07 -6.21
C PRO A 64 -10.05 20.24 -5.75
N ASN A 65 -10.23 20.82 -4.56
CA ASN A 65 -11.52 21.14 -3.94
C ASN A 65 -12.43 19.91 -3.69
N HIS A 66 -11.85 18.72 -3.60
CA HIS A 66 -12.55 17.49 -3.24
C HIS A 66 -11.88 16.86 -2.02
N ALA A 67 -12.63 16.06 -1.26
CA ALA A 67 -12.07 15.30 -0.15
C ALA A 67 -11.03 14.29 -0.65
N TYR A 68 -9.92 14.17 0.07
CA TYR A 68 -8.91 13.16 -0.19
C TYR A 68 -9.45 11.78 0.24
N PRO A 69 -9.46 10.76 -0.64
CA PRO A 69 -10.25 9.54 -0.48
C PRO A 69 -9.58 8.51 0.45
N LEU A 70 -9.36 8.87 1.72
CA LEU A 70 -8.64 8.04 2.70
C LEU A 70 -9.28 6.66 2.90
N GLU A 71 -10.60 6.58 2.85
CA GLU A 71 -11.41 5.37 3.01
C GLU A 71 -11.20 4.35 1.89
N HIS A 72 -10.71 4.79 0.73
CA HIS A 72 -10.43 3.90 -0.39
C HIS A 72 -9.08 3.19 -0.23
N PHE A 73 -8.20 3.65 0.68
CA PHE A 73 -6.87 3.07 0.89
C PHE A 73 -6.88 1.74 1.64
N ARG A 74 -5.96 0.84 1.26
CA ARG A 74 -5.90 -0.52 1.78
C ARG A 74 -5.57 -0.46 3.27
N PRO A 75 -6.35 -1.12 4.15
CA PRO A 75 -6.01 -1.16 5.55
C PRO A 75 -4.68 -1.88 5.77
N ARG A 76 -3.96 -1.47 6.81
CA ARG A 76 -2.76 -2.18 7.23
C ARG A 76 -3.16 -3.44 7.97
N THR A 77 -3.06 -4.59 7.32
CA THR A 77 -3.27 -5.89 7.97
C THR A 77 -1.95 -6.37 8.56
N ALA A 78 -1.95 -6.67 9.87
CA ALA A 78 -0.81 -7.30 10.51
C ALA A 78 -0.64 -8.73 9.96
N ALA A 79 0.57 -9.07 9.51
CA ALA A 79 0.89 -10.44 9.16
C ALA A 79 0.92 -11.29 10.44
N SER A 80 -0.02 -12.22 10.57
CA SER A 80 -0.03 -13.22 11.64
C SER A 80 0.30 -14.60 11.09
N ALA A 81 0.83 -15.48 11.94
CA ALA A 81 1.09 -16.86 11.57
C ALA A 81 -0.20 -17.57 11.09
N GLN A 82 -1.35 -17.22 11.67
CA GLN A 82 -2.65 -17.75 11.26
C GLN A 82 -3.04 -17.27 9.86
N ALA A 83 -2.92 -15.96 9.58
CA ALA A 83 -3.22 -15.39 8.27
C ALA A 83 -2.30 -15.99 7.19
N LEU A 84 -1.03 -16.21 7.51
CA LEU A 84 -0.08 -16.86 6.61
C LEU A 84 -0.51 -18.30 6.32
N ARG A 85 -0.83 -19.09 7.34
CA ARG A 85 -1.29 -20.49 7.15
C ARG A 85 -2.57 -20.57 6.32
N ALA A 86 -3.54 -19.69 6.58
CA ALA A 86 -4.77 -19.61 5.80
C ALA A 86 -4.46 -19.28 4.33
N ALA A 87 -3.61 -18.28 4.08
CA ALA A 87 -3.24 -17.89 2.73
C ALA A 87 -2.54 -19.01 1.94
N LEU A 88 -1.70 -19.80 2.62
CA LEU A 88 -1.04 -20.95 2.01
C LEU A 88 -2.01 -22.10 1.75
N ALA A 89 -2.95 -22.36 2.66
CA ALA A 89 -3.97 -23.40 2.48
C ALA A 89 -4.90 -23.07 1.30
N GLU A 90 -5.44 -21.85 1.25
CA GLU A 90 -6.28 -21.41 0.14
C GLU A 90 -5.52 -21.38 -1.19
N GLY A 91 -4.26 -20.96 -1.18
CA GLY A 91 -3.41 -21.00 -2.37
C GLY A 91 -3.19 -22.43 -2.88
N ALA A 92 -3.01 -23.39 -1.97
CA ALA A 92 -2.90 -24.81 -2.34
C ALA A 92 -4.19 -25.35 -2.96
N GLU A 93 -5.36 -25.01 -2.39
CA GLU A 93 -6.67 -25.37 -2.97
C GLU A 93 -6.88 -24.76 -4.37
N ALA A 94 -6.39 -23.54 -4.58
CA ALA A 94 -6.46 -22.85 -5.86
C ALA A 94 -5.37 -23.30 -6.86
N GLY A 95 -4.47 -24.21 -6.49
CA GLY A 95 -3.35 -24.64 -7.35
C GLY A 95 -2.30 -23.54 -7.59
N GLU A 96 -2.24 -22.54 -6.73
CA GLU A 96 -1.29 -21.43 -6.81
C GLU A 96 0.10 -21.82 -6.30
N SER A 97 1.14 -21.27 -6.91
CA SER A 97 2.48 -21.32 -6.31
C SER A 97 2.52 -20.55 -4.99
N LEU A 98 3.47 -20.87 -4.11
CA LEU A 98 3.70 -20.15 -2.85
C LEU A 98 3.82 -18.63 -3.07
N LYS A 99 4.51 -18.21 -4.14
CA LYS A 99 4.67 -16.80 -4.49
C LYS A 99 3.33 -16.15 -4.86
N GLN A 100 2.50 -16.84 -5.65
CA GLN A 100 1.16 -16.35 -6.03
C GLN A 100 0.25 -16.23 -4.80
N ALA A 101 0.22 -17.27 -3.96
CA ALA A 101 -0.59 -17.30 -2.74
C ALA A 101 -0.25 -16.14 -1.79
N LEU A 102 1.05 -15.88 -1.58
CA LEU A 102 1.53 -14.77 -0.77
C LEU A 102 1.20 -13.41 -1.39
N LEU A 103 1.44 -13.23 -2.69
CA LEU A 103 1.20 -11.93 -3.34
C LEU A 103 -0.28 -11.58 -3.41
N ALA A 104 -1.16 -12.53 -3.71
CA ALA A 104 -2.60 -12.28 -3.79
C ALA A 104 -3.17 -11.82 -2.45
N ARG A 105 -2.71 -12.42 -1.34
CA ARG A 105 -3.32 -12.26 -0.01
C ARG A 105 -2.60 -11.24 0.87
N PHE A 106 -1.35 -10.89 0.54
CA PHE A 106 -0.57 -9.84 1.20
C PHE A 106 -0.22 -8.66 0.26
N ALA A 107 -0.94 -8.49 -0.86
CA ALA A 107 -0.66 -7.53 -1.93
C ALA A 107 -0.44 -6.06 -1.48
N GLY A 108 -0.97 -5.67 -0.33
CA GLY A 108 -0.75 -4.35 0.26
C GLY A 108 0.62 -4.17 0.91
N GLY A 109 1.19 -5.23 1.50
CA GLY A 109 2.43 -5.12 2.28
C GLY A 109 3.63 -5.86 1.70
N LEU A 110 3.42 -6.83 0.81
CA LEU A 110 4.46 -7.72 0.29
C LEU A 110 4.62 -7.55 -1.22
N GLY A 111 5.72 -6.93 -1.65
CA GLY A 111 6.08 -6.87 -3.07
C GLY A 111 6.66 -8.20 -3.59
N PRO A 112 6.71 -8.41 -4.92
CA PRO A 112 7.25 -9.63 -5.53
C PRO A 112 8.65 -10.00 -5.07
N GLN A 113 9.52 -9.00 -4.91
CA GLN A 113 10.91 -9.17 -4.47
C GLN A 113 10.99 -9.57 -3.00
N LEU A 114 10.14 -8.98 -2.15
CA LEU A 114 10.09 -9.30 -0.72
C LEU A 114 9.50 -10.70 -0.50
N ALA A 115 8.48 -11.07 -1.27
CA ALA A 115 7.90 -12.41 -1.26
C ALA A 115 8.95 -13.47 -1.67
N GLU A 116 9.69 -13.21 -2.74
CA GLU A 116 10.76 -14.09 -3.19
C GLU A 116 11.90 -14.20 -2.18
N HIS A 117 12.31 -13.07 -1.59
CA HIS A 117 13.30 -13.06 -0.51
C HIS A 117 12.84 -13.88 0.69
N ALA A 118 11.59 -13.70 1.14
CA ALA A 118 11.03 -14.45 2.26
C ALA A 118 10.99 -15.96 2.00
N LEU A 119 10.61 -16.37 0.77
CA LEU A 119 10.60 -17.78 0.38
C LEU A 119 12.01 -18.37 0.37
N ARG A 120 13.00 -17.65 -0.18
CA ARG A 120 14.41 -18.07 -0.15
C ARG A 120 14.93 -18.22 1.28
N ALA A 121 14.64 -17.24 2.14
CA ALA A 121 15.03 -17.27 3.55
C ALA A 121 14.40 -18.44 4.32
N ALA A 122 13.22 -18.90 3.91
CA ALA A 122 12.53 -20.05 4.49
C ALA A 122 13.02 -21.41 3.94
N GLY A 123 14.04 -21.43 3.08
CA GLY A 123 14.57 -22.66 2.46
C GLY A 123 13.86 -23.08 1.17
N GLY A 124 13.03 -22.22 0.59
CA GLY A 124 12.54 -22.41 -0.78
C GLY A 124 13.68 -22.29 -1.78
N GLY A 125 13.95 -23.36 -2.53
CA GLY A 125 15.03 -23.41 -3.54
C GLY A 125 14.92 -22.30 -4.60
N ASP A 126 16.04 -21.93 -5.21
CA ASP A 126 16.04 -20.95 -6.30
C ASP A 126 15.29 -21.55 -7.50
N PRO A 127 14.21 -20.93 -8.02
CA PRO A 127 13.57 -21.41 -9.24
C PRO A 127 14.51 -21.40 -10.47
N ARG A 128 15.68 -20.76 -10.37
CA ARG A 128 16.74 -20.74 -11.39
C ARG A 128 17.75 -21.87 -11.24
N GLU A 129 17.73 -22.61 -10.12
CA GLU A 129 18.56 -23.80 -9.98
C GLU A 129 17.87 -24.98 -10.69
N PRO A 130 18.60 -25.72 -11.55
CA PRO A 130 18.05 -26.91 -12.16
C PRO A 130 17.71 -27.93 -11.06
N ARG A 131 16.50 -28.48 -11.12
CA ARG A 131 16.11 -29.61 -10.26
C ARG A 131 17.01 -30.80 -10.63
N ALA A 132 17.77 -31.28 -9.65
CA ALA A 132 18.56 -32.51 -9.76
C ALA A 132 17.66 -33.75 -9.88
#